data_AF-A0A3N5RPA5-F1
#
_entry.id   AF-A0A3N5RPA5-F1
#
_cell.length_a   1.000
_cell.length_b   1.000
_cell.length_c   1.000
_cell.angle_alpha   90.00
_cell.angle_beta   90.00
_cell.angle_gamma   90.00
#
_symmetry.space_group_name_H-M   'P 1'
#
loop_
_entity.id
_entity.type
_entity.pdbx_description
1 polymer ?
#
loop_
_entity_poly.entity_id
_entity_poly.type
_entity_poly.pdbx_seq_one_letter_code
_entity_poly.pdbx_strand_id
1 'polypeptide(L)'
;LMDARLDVDYYTTTLSPDDFQIGISPGQGQVGNNPQAYRWFPTSVEGELSSVKIGTKLIVDDYEYELAIPWSVFETTAAAGKHFGFAVSYSDNDTYAAEQQESMVSTSANRRLTDPTTWGDLLLGN
;
A
#
# COMPACT_ATOMS: atom_id res chain seq x y z
N LEU A 1 0.75 1.24 -2.88
CA LEU A 1 1.90 1.22 -3.81
C LEU A 1 2.72 2.45 -3.52
N MET A 2 4.04 2.29 -3.52
CA MET A 2 4.97 3.35 -3.19
C MET A 2 6.24 3.15 -4.01
N ASP A 3 6.58 4.12 -4.85
CA ASP A 3 7.90 4.28 -5.44
C ASP A 3 8.68 5.24 -4.52
N ALA A 4 9.76 4.72 -3.92
CA ALA A 4 10.53 5.43 -2.91
C ALA A 4 11.65 6.32 -3.49
N ARG A 5 12.04 6.14 -4.76
CA ARG A 5 13.09 6.90 -5.47
C ARG A 5 12.65 7.40 -6.85
N LEU A 6 11.41 7.88 -6.93
CA LEU A 6 10.84 8.59 -8.08
C LEU A 6 11.80 9.63 -8.71
N ASP A 7 12.66 10.28 -7.91
CA ASP A 7 13.67 11.24 -8.37
C ASP A 7 14.74 10.65 -9.31
N VAL A 8 15.00 9.35 -9.20
CA VAL A 8 16.06 8.63 -9.92
C VAL A 8 15.54 8.00 -11.20
N ASP A 9 14.33 7.46 -11.18
CA ASP A 9 13.83 6.57 -12.21
C ASP A 9 12.38 6.85 -12.63
N TYR A 10 11.94 8.11 -12.48
CA TYR A 10 10.63 8.64 -12.90
C TYR A 10 10.02 8.09 -14.20
N TYR A 11 10.85 7.78 -15.21
CA TYR A 11 10.41 7.30 -16.53
C TYR A 11 10.43 5.78 -16.69
N THR A 12 10.76 5.02 -15.63
CA THR A 12 10.90 3.57 -15.67
C THR A 12 9.54 2.90 -15.53
N THR A 13 9.14 2.18 -16.58
CA THR A 13 7.80 1.55 -16.68
C THR A 13 7.75 0.13 -16.13
N THR A 14 8.73 -0.25 -15.30
CA THR A 14 8.88 -1.59 -14.75
C THR A 14 9.31 -1.48 -13.29
N LEU A 15 8.83 -2.40 -12.46
CA LEU A 15 9.20 -2.44 -11.04
C LEU A 15 10.73 -2.50 -10.82
N SER A 16 11.21 -1.69 -9.89
CA SER A 16 12.58 -1.61 -9.40
C SER A 16 12.67 -2.06 -7.92
N PRO A 17 13.88 -2.18 -7.34
CA PRO A 17 14.05 -2.51 -5.93
C PRO A 17 13.56 -1.46 -4.93
N ASP A 18 13.10 -0.29 -5.37
CA ASP A 18 12.53 0.75 -4.51
C ASP A 18 11.03 0.97 -4.77
N ASP A 19 10.41 0.05 -5.51
CA ASP A 19 8.97 -0.05 -5.70
C ASP A 19 8.33 -1.05 -4.73
N PHE A 20 7.41 -0.56 -3.92
CA PHE A 20 6.79 -1.30 -2.84
C PHE A 20 5.30 -1.57 -3.09
N GLN A 21 4.91 -2.84 -2.96
CA GLN A 21 3.51 -3.25 -2.82
C GLN A 21 3.29 -3.78 -1.41
N ILE A 22 2.43 -3.08 -0.66
CA ILE A 22 1.99 -3.48 0.67
C ILE A 22 0.49 -3.71 0.65
N GLY A 23 0.05 -4.82 1.22
CA GLY A 23 -1.35 -5.12 1.52
C GLY A 23 -1.63 -4.96 2.99
N ILE A 24 -2.86 -4.56 3.28
CA ILE A 24 -3.35 -4.33 4.62
C ILE A 24 -4.67 -5.09 4.73
N SER A 25 -4.77 -5.93 5.75
CA SER A 25 -6.02 -6.52 6.18
C SER A 25 -6.41 -5.90 7.53
N PRO A 26 -7.60 -5.28 7.64
CA PRO A 26 -8.09 -4.75 8.91
C PRO A 26 -8.51 -5.86 9.89
N GLY A 27 -8.53 -7.13 9.46
CA GLY A 27 -8.73 -8.28 10.33
C GLY A 27 -9.11 -9.55 9.58
N GLN A 28 -9.07 -10.68 10.29
CA GLN A 28 -9.40 -12.00 9.79
C GLN A 28 -10.80 -12.42 10.27
N GLY A 29 -11.74 -12.57 9.32
CA GLY A 29 -13.14 -12.92 9.57
C GLY A 29 -13.98 -11.82 10.21
N GLN A 30 -13.36 -10.96 11.01
CA GLN A 30 -13.97 -9.76 11.60
C GLN A 30 -12.92 -8.64 11.69
N VAL A 31 -13.35 -7.40 11.42
CA VAL A 31 -12.52 -6.20 11.57
C VAL A 31 -11.97 -6.10 13.00
N GLY A 32 -10.68 -5.79 13.12
CA GLY A 32 -9.95 -5.66 14.37
C GLY A 32 -9.43 -6.97 14.96
N ASN A 33 -9.88 -8.12 14.44
CA ASN A 33 -9.34 -9.41 14.82
C ASN A 33 -8.08 -9.70 14.00
N ASN A 34 -6.89 -9.76 14.63
CA ASN A 34 -5.62 -10.05 13.95
C ASN A 34 -5.40 -9.20 12.67
N PRO A 35 -5.39 -7.86 12.75
CA PRO A 35 -5.07 -7.02 11.60
C PRO A 35 -3.63 -7.28 11.14
N GLN A 36 -3.41 -7.27 9.82
CA GLN A 36 -2.14 -7.68 9.21
C GLN A 36 -1.67 -6.69 8.15
N ALA A 37 -0.35 -6.55 8.04
CA ALA A 37 0.31 -5.87 6.93
C ALA A 37 1.34 -6.81 6.31
N TYR A 38 1.37 -6.88 4.98
CA TYR A 38 2.27 -7.75 4.24
C TYR A 38 2.86 -7.01 3.05
N ARG A 39 4.14 -7.22 2.77
CA ARG A 39 4.85 -6.65 1.62
C ARG A 39 5.12 -7.75 0.59
N TRP A 40 4.62 -7.59 -0.64
CA TRP A 40 4.92 -8.50 -1.76
C TRP A 40 6.06 -8.01 -2.64
N PHE A 41 6.19 -6.70 -2.81
CA PHE A 41 7.29 -6.08 -3.57
C PHE A 41 8.06 -5.09 -2.70
N PRO A 42 9.39 -4.99 -2.88
CA PRO A 42 10.20 -5.83 -3.78
C PRO A 42 10.38 -7.24 -3.19
N THR A 43 10.44 -8.26 -4.07
CA THR A 43 10.44 -9.68 -3.65
C THR A 43 11.67 -10.07 -2.83
N SER A 44 12.78 -9.32 -2.96
CA SER A 44 13.99 -9.50 -2.15
C SER A 44 13.76 -9.31 -0.65
N VAL A 45 12.69 -8.61 -0.28
CA VAL A 45 12.36 -8.29 1.11
C VAL A 45 10.87 -8.58 1.40
N GLU A 46 10.25 -9.48 0.64
CA GLU A 46 8.87 -9.94 0.85
C GLU A 46 8.67 -10.47 2.29
N GLY A 47 7.52 -10.17 2.88
CA GLY A 47 7.16 -10.70 4.20
C GLY A 47 6.18 -9.84 5.00
N GLU A 48 5.86 -10.33 6.19
CA GLU A 48 5.01 -9.65 7.16
C GLU A 48 5.67 -8.37 7.70
N LEU A 49 4.86 -7.32 7.88
CA LEU A 49 5.30 -6.01 8.37
C LEU A 49 4.81 -5.75 9.80
N SER A 50 5.43 -6.42 10.77
CA SER A 50 5.06 -6.29 12.20
C SER A 50 5.29 -4.89 12.80
N SER A 51 6.04 -4.02 12.11
CA SER A 51 6.29 -2.64 12.52
C SER A 51 5.17 -1.67 12.12
N VAL A 52 4.27 -2.07 11.21
CA VAL A 52 3.10 -1.28 10.82
C VAL A 52 2.06 -1.37 11.91
N LYS A 53 1.56 -0.22 12.37
CA LYS A 53 0.45 -0.16 13.33
C LYS A 53 -0.85 -0.01 12.56
N ILE A 54 -1.85 -0.79 12.95
CA ILE A 54 -3.19 -0.78 12.36
C ILE A 54 -4.18 -0.55 13.49
N GLY A 55 -4.88 0.59 13.44
CA GLY A 55 -6.02 0.88 14.29
C GLY A 55 -7.31 0.60 13.52
N THR A 56 -8.31 0.02 14.18
CA THR A 56 -9.61 -0.27 13.56
C THR A 56 -10.74 0.18 14.45
N LYS A 57 -11.84 0.65 13.86
CA LYS A 57 -13.03 1.08 14.58
C LYS A 57 -14.26 0.68 13.78
N LEU A 58 -15.14 -0.11 14.41
CA LEU A 58 -16.45 -0.39 13.85
C LEU A 58 -17.32 0.87 13.94
N ILE A 59 -18.03 1.17 12.86
CA ILE A 59 -19.07 2.20 12.80
C ILE A 59 -20.40 1.55 12.37
N VAL A 60 -21.47 2.33 12.25
CA VAL A 60 -22.77 1.78 11.84
C VAL A 60 -22.65 1.26 10.41
N ASP A 61 -22.87 -0.05 10.24
CA ASP A 61 -22.84 -0.79 8.97
C ASP A 61 -21.51 -0.76 8.19
N ASP A 62 -20.41 -0.30 8.80
CA ASP A 62 -19.10 -0.15 8.14
C ASP A 62 -17.95 -0.13 9.17
N TYR A 63 -16.73 0.14 8.72
CA TYR A 63 -15.56 0.29 9.56
C TYR A 63 -14.59 1.37 9.06
N GLU A 64 -13.86 1.94 10.01
CA GLU A 64 -12.71 2.81 9.76
C GLU A 64 -11.45 2.03 10.15
N TYR A 65 -10.36 2.22 9.41
CA TYR A 65 -9.04 1.78 9.84
C TYR A 65 -7.97 2.82 9.49
N GLU A 66 -6.98 2.92 10.37
CA GLU A 66 -5.89 3.89 10.30
C GLU A 66 -4.55 3.15 10.34
N LEU A 67 -3.58 3.66 9.58
CA LEU A 67 -2.28 3.04 9.40
C LEU A 67 -1.17 3.99 9.83
N ALA A 68 -0.24 3.48 10.63
CA ALA A 68 1.07 4.11 10.81
C ALA A 68 2.14 3.19 10.23
N ILE A 69 2.68 3.60 9.08
CA ILE A 69 3.73 2.87 8.35
C ILE A 69 5.06 3.59 8.59
N PRO A 70 6.04 2.96 9.27
CA PRO A 70 7.37 3.55 9.43
C PRO A 70 8.08 3.71 8.08
N TRP A 71 8.79 4.81 7.86
CA TRP A 71 9.54 5.05 6.62
C TRP A 71 10.58 3.97 6.28
N SER A 72 11.10 3.27 7.29
CA SER A 72 12.02 2.13 7.10
C SER A 72 11.38 0.96 6.35
N VAL A 73 10.06 0.84 6.33
CA VAL A 73 9.35 -0.15 5.50
C VAL A 73 9.60 0.08 4.00
N PHE A 74 9.76 1.34 3.61
CA PHE A 74 10.07 1.77 2.25
C PHE A 74 11.57 2.03 2.04
N GLU A 75 12.41 1.59 2.98
CA GLU A 75 13.88 1.75 2.92
C GLU A 75 14.32 3.20 2.65
N THR A 76 13.54 4.16 3.16
CA THR A 76 13.70 5.57 2.87
C THR A 76 13.50 6.42 4.12
N THR A 77 13.72 7.72 4.00
CA THR A 77 13.40 8.71 5.04
C THR A 77 12.43 9.76 4.50
N ALA A 78 11.58 10.27 5.38
CA ALA A 78 10.79 11.47 5.11
C ALA A 78 11.70 12.70 5.07
N ALA A 79 11.44 13.55 4.08
CA ALA A 79 11.96 14.90 4.01
C ALA A 79 10.90 15.78 3.35
N ALA A 80 10.74 17.01 3.84
CA ALA A 80 9.86 17.97 3.19
C ALA A 80 10.34 18.26 1.76
N GLY A 81 9.41 18.41 0.83
CA GLY A 81 9.69 18.56 -0.59
C GLY A 81 9.99 17.26 -1.33
N LYS A 82 10.03 16.11 -0.64
CA LYS A 82 10.26 14.82 -1.28
C LYS A 82 9.01 14.33 -2.00
N HIS A 83 9.21 13.87 -3.23
CA HIS A 83 8.20 13.27 -4.08
C HIS A 83 8.31 11.75 -4.06
N PHE A 84 7.17 11.08 -4.21
CA PHE A 84 7.05 9.63 -4.27
C PHE A 84 5.97 9.24 -5.28
N GLY A 85 6.18 8.16 -6.02
CA GLY A 85 5.08 7.55 -6.77
C GLY A 85 4.15 6.85 -5.79
N PHE A 86 2.85 7.12 -5.83
CA PHE A 86 1.92 6.66 -4.80
C PHE A 86 0.55 6.31 -5.35
N ALA A 87 0.02 5.16 -4.91
CA ALA A 87 -1.37 4.79 -5.16
C ALA A 87 -1.91 3.94 -4.01
N VAL A 88 -3.14 4.22 -3.60
CA VAL A 88 -3.91 3.39 -2.68
C VAL A 88 -4.98 2.68 -3.47
N SER A 89 -5.18 1.41 -3.17
CA SER A 89 -6.25 0.61 -3.73
C SER A 89 -7.03 -0.07 -2.63
N TYR A 90 -8.34 -0.14 -2.79
CA TYR A 90 -9.25 -0.88 -1.93
C TYR A 90 -9.73 -2.07 -2.74
N SER A 91 -9.42 -3.26 -2.25
CA SER A 91 -9.89 -4.52 -2.84
C SER A 91 -11.07 -5.02 -2.03
N ASP A 92 -12.04 -5.60 -2.72
CA ASP A 92 -13.23 -6.18 -2.12
C ASP A 92 -13.50 -7.57 -2.72
N ASN A 93 -14.03 -8.45 -1.87
CA ASN A 93 -14.29 -9.85 -2.16
C ASN A 93 -15.50 -10.31 -1.34
N ASP A 94 -16.62 -10.51 -2.01
CA ASP A 94 -17.88 -10.98 -1.46
C ASP A 94 -17.89 -12.52 -1.31
N THR A 95 -16.97 -13.24 -1.98
CA THR A 95 -16.89 -14.69 -1.92
C THR A 95 -16.03 -15.16 -0.74
N TYR A 96 -16.64 -15.27 0.44
CA TYR A 96 -15.99 -15.73 1.69
C TYR A 96 -15.22 -17.06 1.62
N ALA A 97 -15.55 -17.93 0.66
CA ALA A 97 -14.94 -19.25 0.52
C ALA A 97 -13.70 -19.28 -0.41
N ALA A 98 -13.34 -18.14 -1.02
CA ALA A 98 -12.22 -18.07 -1.95
C ALA A 98 -11.45 -16.75 -1.79
N GLU A 99 -10.12 -16.82 -1.71
CA GLU A 99 -9.25 -15.65 -1.70
C GLU A 99 -9.10 -15.10 -3.12
N GLN A 100 -10.13 -14.41 -3.62
CA GLN A 100 -10.17 -13.86 -4.97
C GLN A 100 -10.28 -12.33 -4.90
N GLN A 101 -9.64 -11.66 -5.84
CA GLN A 101 -9.88 -10.24 -6.05
C GLN A 101 -11.08 -10.09 -6.98
N GLU A 102 -12.22 -9.62 -6.46
CA GLU A 102 -13.44 -9.46 -7.25
C GLU A 102 -13.58 -8.03 -7.76
N SER A 103 -13.44 -7.05 -6.87
CA SER A 103 -13.41 -5.65 -7.25
C SER A 103 -12.20 -4.92 -6.65
N MET A 104 -11.78 -3.86 -7.30
CA MET A 104 -10.75 -2.97 -6.79
C MET A 104 -10.99 -1.56 -7.31
N VAL A 105 -10.96 -0.59 -6.41
CA VAL A 105 -10.90 0.83 -6.73
C VAL A 105 -9.55 1.39 -6.35
N SER A 106 -9.03 2.36 -7.11
CA SER A 106 -7.71 2.95 -6.87
C SER A 106 -7.76 4.47 -6.97
N THR A 107 -6.87 5.13 -6.22
CA THR A 107 -6.66 6.58 -6.31
C THR A 107 -6.04 7.01 -7.65
N SER A 108 -5.48 6.07 -8.43
CA SER A 108 -5.03 6.32 -9.81
C SER A 108 -5.90 5.55 -10.81
N ALA A 109 -6.57 6.27 -11.71
CA ALA A 109 -7.47 5.69 -12.71
C ALA A 109 -6.75 4.78 -13.72
N ASN A 110 -5.48 5.06 -14.01
CA ASN A 110 -4.68 4.29 -14.97
C ASN A 110 -3.75 3.28 -14.28
N ARG A 111 -3.97 3.00 -12.98
CA ARG A 111 -3.07 2.19 -12.16
C ARG A 111 -2.75 0.84 -12.82
N ARG A 112 -1.46 0.56 -12.95
CA ARG A 112 -0.89 -0.74 -13.28
C ARG A 112 0.12 -1.11 -12.21
N LEU A 113 0.00 -2.33 -11.66
CA LEU A 113 0.94 -2.79 -10.62
C LEU A 113 2.37 -2.76 -11.13
N THR A 114 2.59 -3.20 -12.36
CA THR A 114 3.93 -3.47 -12.89
C THR A 114 4.60 -2.25 -13.51
N ASP A 115 3.95 -1.09 -13.48
CA ASP A 115 4.38 0.14 -14.15
C ASP A 115 4.21 1.33 -13.19
N PRO A 116 5.27 1.70 -12.45
CA PRO A 116 5.26 2.78 -11.46
C PRO A 116 4.88 4.15 -12.05
N THR A 117 5.13 4.38 -13.35
CA THR A 117 4.76 5.64 -14.02
C THR A 117 3.25 5.89 -14.06
N THR A 118 2.45 4.86 -13.75
CA THR A 118 0.98 4.96 -13.64
C THR A 118 0.50 5.32 -12.24
N TRP A 119 1.40 5.43 -11.26
CA TRP A 119 1.07 5.82 -9.89
C TRP A 119 1.03 7.35 -9.78
N GLY A 120 0.29 7.88 -8.82
CA GLY A 120 0.18 9.33 -8.62
C GLY A 120 1.46 9.92 -8.01
N ASP A 121 1.54 11.24 -7.92
CA ASP A 121 2.63 11.94 -7.23
C ASP A 121 2.19 12.30 -5.81
N LEU A 122 2.98 11.89 -4.81
CA LEU A 122 2.82 12.29 -3.41
C LEU A 122 3.99 13.19 -3.00
N LEU A 123 3.70 14.49 -2.89
CA LEU A 123 4.59 15.48 -2.32
C LEU A 123 4.42 15.55 -0.80
N LEU A 124 5.51 15.32 -0.05
CA LEU A 124 5.53 15.62 1.39
C LEU A 124 5.67 17.12 1.63
N GLY A 125 4.62 17.71 2.18
CA GLY A 125 4.58 19.13 2.57
C GLY A 125 5.45 19.48 3.79
N ASN A 126 5.51 20.78 4.09
CA ASN A 126 6.17 21.37 5.26
C ASN A 126 5.28 21.34 6.50
#